data_AF-A0A7Z1PBE7-F1
#
_entry.id   AF-A0A7Z1PBE7-F1
#
_cell.length_a   1.000
_cell.length_b   1.000
_cell.length_c   1.000
_cell.angle_alpha   90.00
_cell.angle_beta   90.00
_cell.angle_gamma   90.00
#
_symmetry.space_group_name_H-M   'P 1'
#
loop_
_entity.id
_entity.type
_entity.pdbx_description
1 polymer ?
#
loop_
_entity_poly.entity_id
_entity_poly.type
_entity_poly.pdbx_seq_one_letter_code
_entity_poly.pdbx_strand_id
1 'polypeptide(L)'
;LRDDMRQAREQLAAAEKRNAELERSETQLIDERDNAESALNDAYKAVMGQAPEWSNWFSFENAIDEIELACELWRNQTDDVIQFRQRIAELEAREVTLPPTFWYEHDDLSRDVPVLDKRLVKKAIRAAGIGVKGE
;
A
#
# COMPACT_ATOMS: atom_id res chain seq x y z
N LEU A 1 -24.67 -8.31 70.37
CA LEU A 1 -23.32 -7.75 70.67
C LEU A 1 -22.17 -8.68 70.30
N ARG A 2 -22.02 -9.89 70.89
CA ARG A 2 -20.95 -10.82 70.47
C ARG A 2 -21.14 -11.38 69.05
N ASP A 3 -22.39 -11.68 68.67
CA ASP A 3 -22.70 -12.22 67.34
C ASP A 3 -22.62 -11.13 66.25
N ASP A 4 -23.07 -9.90 66.54
CA ASP A 4 -22.92 -8.76 65.63
C ASP A 4 -21.45 -8.43 65.33
N MET A 5 -20.58 -8.51 66.35
CA MET A 5 -19.13 -8.33 66.17
C MET A 5 -18.49 -9.48 65.39
N ARG A 6 -19.05 -10.69 65.44
CA ARG A 6 -18.59 -11.81 64.61
C ARG A 6 -19.01 -11.59 63.16
N GLN A 7 -20.26 -11.23 62.92
CA GLN A 7 -20.77 -10.91 61.58
C GLN A 7 -20.01 -9.75 60.93
N ALA A 8 -19.72 -8.68 61.68
CA ALA A 8 -18.94 -7.55 61.17
C ALA A 8 -17.50 -7.95 60.78
N ARG A 9 -16.86 -8.86 61.53
CA ARG A 9 -15.54 -9.39 61.19
C ARG A 9 -15.56 -10.31 59.96
N GLU A 10 -16.59 -11.13 59.83
CA GLU A 10 -16.78 -11.98 58.64
C GLU A 10 -17.03 -11.13 57.40
N GLN A 11 -17.84 -10.07 57.50
CA GLN A 11 -18.05 -9.11 56.42
C GLN A 11 -16.76 -8.36 56.06
N LEU A 12 -15.97 -7.94 57.05
CA LEU A 12 -14.69 -7.29 56.82
C LEU A 12 -13.71 -8.22 56.09
N ALA A 13 -13.58 -9.46 56.56
CA ALA A 13 -12.71 -10.46 55.91
C ALA A 13 -13.15 -10.79 54.48
N ALA A 14 -14.47 -10.87 54.24
CA ALA A 14 -15.00 -11.08 52.89
C ALA A 14 -14.75 -9.87 51.97
N ALA A 15 -14.87 -8.65 52.49
CA ALA A 15 -14.58 -7.43 51.75
C ALA A 15 -13.08 -7.29 51.45
N GLU A 16 -12.21 -7.59 52.41
CA GLU A 16 -10.75 -7.61 52.21
C GLU A 16 -10.35 -8.63 51.14
N LYS A 17 -10.93 -9.83 51.17
CA LYS A 17 -10.70 -10.85 50.14
C LYS A 17 -11.13 -10.35 48.75
N ARG A 18 -12.31 -9.75 48.65
CA ARG A 18 -12.81 -9.19 47.39
C ARG A 18 -11.94 -8.04 46.89
N ASN A 19 -11.47 -7.15 47.76
CA ASN A 19 -10.54 -6.08 47.38
C ASN A 19 -9.22 -6.65 46.86
N ALA A 20 -8.64 -7.65 47.54
CA ALA A 20 -7.41 -8.29 47.07
C ALA A 20 -7.57 -9.01 45.71
N GLU A 21 -8.74 -9.58 45.45
CA GLU A 21 -9.07 -10.15 44.14
C GLU A 21 -9.20 -9.06 43.06
N LEU A 22 -9.87 -7.95 43.38
CA LEU A 22 -10.00 -6.79 42.48
C LEU A 22 -8.65 -6.18 42.14
N GLU A 23 -7.79 -5.91 43.13
CA GLU A 23 -6.45 -5.36 42.93
C GLU A 23 -5.61 -6.23 41.98
N ARG A 24 -5.71 -7.57 42.10
CA ARG A 24 -5.03 -8.50 41.19
C ARG A 24 -5.60 -8.41 39.78
N SER A 25 -6.93 -8.36 39.64
CA SER A 25 -7.58 -8.24 38.33
C SER A 25 -7.28 -6.90 37.66
N GLU A 26 -7.19 -5.80 38.42
CA GLU A 26 -6.83 -4.48 37.90
C GLU A 26 -5.38 -4.44 37.42
N THR A 27 -4.46 -5.04 38.19
CA THR A 27 -3.07 -5.17 37.77
C THR A 27 -2.96 -5.95 36.46
N GLN A 28 -3.68 -7.07 36.33
CA GLN A 28 -3.71 -7.85 35.10
C GLN A 28 -4.25 -7.03 33.92
N LEU A 29 -5.35 -6.27 34.11
CA LEU A 29 -5.91 -5.44 33.04
C LEU A 29 -4.97 -4.32 32.59
N ILE A 30 -4.15 -3.77 33.50
CA ILE A 30 -3.11 -2.80 33.16
C ILE A 30 -2.04 -3.46 32.30
N ASP A 31 -1.54 -4.64 32.68
CA ASP A 31 -0.54 -5.37 31.90
C ASP A 31 -1.07 -5.73 30.50
N GLU A 32 -2.32 -6.17 30.40
CA GLU A 32 -2.98 -6.48 29.12
C GLU A 32 -3.12 -5.23 28.24
N ARG A 33 -3.52 -4.09 28.84
CA ARG A 33 -3.62 -2.81 28.13
C ARG A 33 -2.25 -2.36 27.62
N ASP A 34 -1.23 -2.38 28.46
CA ASP A 34 0.12 -1.91 28.09
C ASP A 34 0.71 -2.78 26.96
N ASN A 35 0.46 -4.09 27.00
CA ASN A 35 0.81 -4.99 25.91
C ASN A 35 0.07 -4.65 24.60
N ALA A 36 -1.23 -4.36 24.68
CA ALA A 36 -2.03 -3.97 23.51
C ALA A 36 -1.57 -2.63 22.92
N GLU A 37 -1.27 -1.64 23.77
CA GLU A 37 -0.73 -0.35 23.36
C GLU A 37 0.64 -0.50 22.68
N SER A 38 1.53 -1.33 23.24
CA SER A 38 2.83 -1.63 22.63
C SER A 38 2.66 -2.27 21.25
N ALA A 39 1.78 -3.26 21.12
CA ALA A 39 1.53 -3.94 19.85
C ALA A 39 1.00 -2.98 18.78
N LEU A 40 0.10 -2.07 19.16
CA LEU A 40 -0.45 -1.07 18.26
C LEU A 40 0.61 -0.02 17.86
N ASN A 41 1.44 0.43 18.81
CA ASN A 41 2.56 1.33 18.52
C ASN A 41 3.54 0.71 17.51
N ASP A 42 3.87 -0.57 17.67
CA ASP A 42 4.75 -1.30 16.77
C ASP A 42 4.13 -1.46 15.38
N ALA A 43 2.84 -1.81 15.30
CA ALA A 43 2.12 -1.91 14.05
C ALA A 43 2.06 -0.57 13.31
N TYR A 44 1.71 0.51 14.03
CA TYR A 44 1.67 1.85 13.49
C TYR A 44 3.05 2.28 13.00
N LYS A 45 4.12 2.03 13.75
CA LYS A 45 5.49 2.33 13.33
C LYS A 45 5.93 1.52 12.12
N ALA A 46 5.52 0.26 12.01
CA ALA A 46 5.84 -0.58 10.86
C ALA A 46 5.21 -0.04 9.56
N VAL A 47 4.01 0.53 9.65
CA VAL A 47 3.27 1.06 8.49
C VAL A 47 3.61 2.54 8.23
N MET A 48 3.64 3.39 9.26
CA MET A 48 3.83 4.83 9.09
C MET A 48 5.30 5.26 9.18
N GLY A 49 6.20 4.37 9.61
CA GLY A 49 7.63 4.65 9.81
C GLY A 49 7.96 5.39 11.11
N GLN A 50 6.96 5.82 11.86
CA GLN A 50 7.07 6.54 13.13
C GLN A 50 6.03 6.04 14.13
N ALA A 51 6.29 6.18 15.42
CA ALA A 51 5.30 5.86 16.46
C ALA A 51 4.14 6.88 16.42
N PRO A 52 2.93 6.50 16.85
CA PRO A 52 1.81 7.43 16.92
C PRO A 52 2.02 8.45 18.03
N GLU A 53 1.56 9.68 17.80
CA GLU A 53 1.53 10.71 18.83
C GLU A 53 0.15 10.74 19.50
N TRP A 54 0.05 10.10 20.66
CA TRP A 54 -1.19 10.08 21.43
C TRP A 54 -1.57 11.48 21.87
N SER A 55 -2.83 11.85 21.62
CA SER A 55 -3.37 13.14 22.04
C SER A 55 -4.85 12.99 22.39
N ASN A 56 -5.41 14.00 23.06
CA ASN A 56 -6.84 14.00 23.38
C ASN A 56 -7.75 13.97 22.13
N TRP A 57 -7.21 14.29 20.95
CA TRP A 57 -7.92 14.23 19.66
C TRP A 57 -7.48 13.04 18.80
N PHE A 58 -6.53 12.24 19.26
CA PHE A 58 -5.96 11.11 18.53
C PHE A 58 -6.06 9.84 19.37
N SER A 59 -7.08 9.04 19.07
CA SER A 59 -7.40 7.78 19.76
C SER A 59 -6.81 6.57 19.03
N PHE A 60 -6.94 5.39 19.65
CA PHE A 60 -6.58 4.11 19.03
C PHE A 60 -7.33 3.84 17.72
N GLU A 61 -8.59 4.26 17.64
CA GLU A 61 -9.42 4.13 16.43
C GLU A 61 -8.81 4.93 15.27
N ASN A 62 -8.44 6.19 15.52
CA ASN A 62 -7.78 7.02 14.51
C ASN A 62 -6.46 6.39 14.03
N ALA A 63 -5.66 5.82 14.95
CA ALA A 63 -4.41 5.14 14.59
C ALA A 63 -4.64 3.92 13.68
N ILE A 64 -5.71 3.14 13.95
CA ILE A 64 -6.09 1.98 13.14
C ILE A 64 -6.58 2.43 11.76
N ASP A 65 -7.43 3.46 11.70
CA ASP A 65 -7.94 4.01 10.45
C ASP A 65 -6.80 4.54 9.56
N GLU A 66 -5.81 5.21 10.15
CA GLU A 66 -4.63 5.69 9.41
C GLU A 66 -3.77 4.53 8.88
N ILE A 67 -3.57 3.47 9.68
CA ILE A 67 -2.88 2.25 9.24
C ILE A 67 -3.62 1.61 8.06
N GLU A 68 -4.94 1.48 8.16
CA GLU A 68 -5.77 0.88 7.10
C GLU A 68 -5.64 1.69 5.80
N LEU A 69 -5.83 3.00 5.88
CA LEU A 69 -5.69 3.90 4.73
C LEU A 69 -4.31 3.80 4.10
N ALA A 70 -3.24 3.82 4.89
CA ALA A 70 -1.88 3.69 4.39
C ALA A 70 -1.67 2.35 3.66
N CYS A 71 -2.17 1.26 4.23
CA CYS A 71 -2.08 -0.07 3.62
C CYS A 71 -2.83 -0.16 2.29
N GLU A 72 -4.02 0.45 2.20
CA GLU A 72 -4.78 0.52 0.95
C GLU A 72 -4.04 1.32 -0.13
N LEU A 73 -3.53 2.49 0.23
CA LEU A 73 -2.79 3.36 -0.70
C LEU A 73 -1.55 2.64 -1.25
N TRP A 74 -0.79 1.96 -0.41
CA TRP A 74 0.40 1.23 -0.83
C TRP A 74 0.08 0.03 -1.71
N ARG A 75 -1.02 -0.68 -1.41
CA ARG A 75 -1.49 -1.79 -2.24
C ARG A 75 -1.85 -1.29 -3.64
N ASN A 76 -2.63 -0.22 -3.72
CA ASN A 76 -3.03 0.37 -4.99
C ASN A 76 -1.82 0.89 -5.78
N GLN A 77 -0.88 1.56 -5.12
CA GLN A 77 0.36 2.02 -5.76
C GLN A 77 1.18 0.86 -6.32
N THR A 78 1.21 -0.27 -5.61
CA THR A 78 1.92 -1.47 -6.06
C THR A 78 1.24 -2.09 -7.28
N ASP A 79 -0.09 -2.15 -7.28
CA ASP A 79 -0.87 -2.65 -8.41
C ASP A 79 -0.68 -1.77 -9.66
N ASP A 80 -0.69 -0.45 -9.50
CA ASP A 80 -0.41 0.49 -10.58
C ASP A 80 1.00 0.26 -11.17
N VAL A 81 2.01 0.08 -10.33
CA VAL A 81 3.38 -0.21 -10.78
C VAL A 81 3.44 -1.53 -11.56
N ILE A 82 2.72 -2.56 -11.13
CA ILE A 82 2.64 -3.85 -11.83
C ILE A 82 1.97 -3.66 -13.19
N GLN A 83 0.83 -2.96 -13.24
CA GLN A 83 0.11 -2.68 -14.49
C GLN A 83 0.96 -1.86 -15.46
N PHE A 84 1.67 -0.83 -14.98
CA PHE A 84 2.57 -0.04 -15.81
C PHE A 84 3.72 -0.86 -16.36
N ARG A 85 4.34 -1.72 -15.54
CA ARG A 85 5.40 -2.62 -16.01
C ARG A 85 4.91 -3.57 -17.11
N GLN A 86 3.71 -4.13 -16.95
CA GLN A 86 3.09 -4.96 -17.98
C GLN A 86 2.83 -4.17 -19.26
N ARG A 87 2.28 -2.96 -19.15
CA ARG A 87 1.99 -2.10 -20.30
C ARG A 87 3.27 -1.66 -21.02
N ILE A 88 4.33 -1.34 -20.30
CA ILE A 88 5.64 -1.02 -20.88
C ILE A 88 6.18 -2.23 -21.65
N ALA A 89 6.16 -3.43 -21.06
CA ALA A 89 6.63 -4.63 -21.74
C ALA A 89 5.82 -4.93 -23.02
N GLU A 90 4.49 -4.74 -22.99
CA GLU A 90 3.65 -4.87 -24.19
C GLU A 90 4.06 -3.86 -25.27
N LEU A 91 4.29 -2.60 -24.89
CA LEU A 91 4.69 -1.54 -25.82
C LEU A 91 6.11 -1.74 -26.37
N GLU A 92 7.04 -2.25 -25.56
CA GLU A 92 8.42 -2.57 -25.96
C GLU A 92 8.48 -3.80 -26.88
N ALA A 93 7.58 -4.77 -26.71
CA ALA A 93 7.48 -5.95 -27.57
C ALA A 93 6.79 -5.66 -28.94
N ARG A 94 6.19 -4.48 -29.12
CA ARG A 94 5.54 -4.13 -30.39
C ARG A 94 6.57 -3.81 -31.46
N GLU A 95 6.54 -4.60 -32.53
CA GLU A 95 7.33 -4.36 -33.72
C GLU A 95 6.54 -3.62 -34.81
N VAL A 96 7.22 -2.78 -35.58
CA VAL A 96 6.64 -2.12 -36.77
C VAL A 96 7.01 -2.93 -38.00
N THR A 97 6.03 -3.52 -38.67
CA THR A 97 6.25 -4.18 -39.95
C THR A 97 6.31 -3.15 -41.07
N LEU A 98 7.49 -2.96 -41.65
CA LEU A 98 7.70 -2.02 -42.76
C LEU A 98 7.27 -2.62 -44.11
N PRO A 99 6.81 -1.80 -45.06
CA PRO A 99 6.50 -2.25 -46.41
C PRO A 99 7.76 -2.74 -47.14
N PRO A 100 7.60 -3.55 -48.21
CA PRO A 100 8.73 -4.00 -49.01
C PRO A 100 9.48 -2.82 -49.64
N THR A 101 10.80 -2.96 -49.75
CA THR A 101 11.65 -2.01 -50.46
C THR A 101 11.43 -2.12 -51.96
N PHE A 102 11.55 -0.98 -52.65
CA PHE A 102 11.63 -0.93 -54.11
C PHE A 102 12.87 -0.17 -54.53
N TRP A 103 13.32 -0.41 -55.76
CA TRP A 103 14.50 0.23 -56.31
C TRP A 103 14.10 1.52 -57.01
N TYR A 104 14.76 2.63 -56.68
CA TYR A 104 14.54 3.91 -57.32
C TYR A 104 15.78 4.30 -58.11
N GLU A 105 15.61 4.45 -59.41
CA GLU A 105 16.58 5.02 -60.34
C GLU A 105 16.51 6.55 -60.22
N HIS A 106 17.64 7.18 -59.91
CA HIS A 106 17.78 8.63 -59.87
C HIS A 106 18.76 9.02 -60.96
N ASP A 107 18.41 9.99 -61.80
CA ASP A 107 19.26 10.45 -62.91
C ASP A 107 20.65 10.93 -62.45
N ASP A 108 20.75 11.33 -61.19
CA ASP A 108 21.96 11.87 -60.56
C ASP A 108 22.80 10.81 -59.83
N LEU A 109 22.29 9.58 -59.72
CA LEU A 109 22.94 8.48 -59.01
C LEU A 109 23.43 7.44 -60.01
N SER A 110 24.66 6.96 -59.80
CA SER A 110 25.29 5.97 -60.66
C SER A 110 24.79 4.54 -60.43
N ARG A 111 23.91 4.32 -59.45
CA ARG A 111 23.31 3.02 -59.10
C ARG A 111 21.95 3.21 -58.43
N ASP A 112 21.08 2.22 -58.63
CA ASP A 112 19.77 2.14 -57.99
C ASP A 112 19.90 2.04 -56.48
N VAL A 113 19.01 2.73 -55.77
CA VAL A 113 18.98 2.75 -54.31
C VAL A 113 17.69 2.11 -53.81
N PRO A 114 17.74 1.20 -52.83
CA PRO A 114 16.53 0.65 -52.22
C PRO A 114 15.88 1.70 -51.33
N VAL A 115 14.62 2.00 -51.60
CA VAL A 115 13.83 3.00 -50.88
C VAL A 115 12.51 2.40 -50.40
N LEU A 116 11.89 3.08 -49.43
CA LEU A 116 10.57 2.74 -48.90
C LEU A 116 9.57 3.82 -49.27
N ASP A 117 8.32 3.43 -49.58
CA ASP A 117 7.27 4.39 -49.86
C ASP A 117 6.87 5.14 -48.58
N LYS A 118 7.07 6.46 -48.58
CA LYS A 118 6.82 7.32 -47.42
C LYS A 118 5.38 7.21 -46.90
N ARG A 119 4.38 7.09 -47.78
CA ARG A 119 2.96 6.99 -47.36
C ARG A 119 2.70 5.64 -46.72
N LEU A 120 3.23 4.55 -47.28
CA LEU A 120 3.07 3.21 -46.73
C LEU A 120 3.81 3.03 -45.40
N VAL A 121 5.02 3.58 -45.26
CA VAL A 121 5.76 3.60 -43.98
C VAL A 121 4.99 4.35 -42.91
N LYS A 122 4.47 5.54 -43.21
CA LYS A 122 3.62 6.30 -42.27
C LYS A 122 2.38 5.51 -41.85
N LYS A 123 1.72 4.82 -42.80
CA LYS A 123 0.57 3.97 -42.50
C LYS A 123 0.93 2.82 -41.57
N ALA A 124 2.08 2.16 -41.80
CA ALA A 124 2.57 1.07 -40.95
C ALA A 124 2.89 1.53 -39.52
N ILE A 125 3.59 2.67 -39.38
CA ILE A 125 3.93 3.26 -38.07
C ILE A 125 2.66 3.62 -37.28
N ARG A 126 1.66 4.22 -37.93
CA ARG A 126 0.37 4.52 -37.29
C ARG A 126 -0.42 3.26 -36.93
N ALA A 127 -0.40 2.23 -37.78
CA ALA A 127 -1.04 0.95 -37.49
C ALA A 127 -0.43 0.26 -36.25
N ALA A 128 0.86 0.49 -35.99
CA ALA A 128 1.53 0.07 -34.76
C ALA A 128 1.22 0.96 -33.54
N GLY A 129 0.42 2.02 -33.70
CA GLY A 129 0.04 2.94 -32.64
C GLY A 129 1.10 3.99 -32.31
N ILE A 130 2.08 4.21 -33.19
CA ILE A 130 3.18 5.16 -32.99
C ILE A 130 2.87 6.47 -33.74
N GLY A 131 3.01 7.60 -33.04
CA GLY A 131 2.89 8.93 -33.64
C GLY A 131 4.13 9.33 -34.45
N VAL A 132 3.94 10.07 -35.54
CA VAL A 132 5.03 10.61 -36.37
C VAL A 132 5.12 12.12 -36.17
N LYS A 133 6.24 12.61 -35.63
CA LYS A 133 6.46 14.04 -35.38
C LYS A 133 6.80 14.78 -36.68
N GLY A 134 6.31 16.01 -36.84
CA GLY A 134 6.58 16.84 -38.02
C GLY A 134 5.64 16.58 -39.21
N GLU A 135 4.45 16.04 -38.93
CA GLU A 135 3.27 16.28 -39.77
C GLU A 135 2.63 17.63 -39.45
#